data_AF-A0A1V9VWV2-F1
#
_entry.id   AF-A0A1V9VWV2-F1
#
_cell.length_a   1.000
_cell.length_b   1.000
_cell.length_c   1.000
_cell.angle_alpha   90.00
_cell.angle_beta   90.00
_cell.angle_gamma   90.00
#
_symmetry.space_group_name_H-M   'P 1'
#
loop_
_entity.id
_entity.type
_entity.pdbx_description
1 polymer ?
#
loop_
_entity_poly.entity_id
_entity_poly.type
_entity_poly.pdbx_seq_one_letter_code
_entity_poly.pdbx_strand_id
1 'polypeptide(L)'
;MEENERAYWTHEVASTLGIGESTLRKWCIELENNGYIFSKGEQDSRAFLEKDMLILIRMKEEIRLKKKTLKDAAKLVVQEARTPLVLDEINPKITEQLPVQLEQQIPMFTLEDVRKIVKEELQEQEKERVIERDKKAMELIRELQEVKRILATTQEKKPWWRFW
;
A
#
# COMPACT_ATOMS: atom_id res chain seq x y z
N MET A 1 9.58 30.61 20.70
CA MET A 1 10.33 29.35 20.84
C MET A 1 10.12 28.62 19.53
N GLU A 2 11.19 28.36 18.78
CA GLU A 2 11.10 27.54 17.56
C GLU A 2 10.74 26.11 18.00
N GLU A 3 9.50 25.68 17.72
CA GLU A 3 9.14 24.27 17.82
C GLU A 3 9.93 23.54 16.73
N ASN A 4 11.06 22.97 17.12
CA ASN A 4 11.80 22.03 16.30
C ASN A 4 10.90 20.78 16.18
N GLU A 5 10.01 20.77 15.20
CA GLU A 5 9.18 19.61 14.87
C GLU A 5 10.12 18.42 14.64
N ARG A 6 10.05 17.41 15.50
CA ARG A 6 10.93 16.23 15.40
C ARG A 6 10.58 15.46 14.13
N ALA A 7 11.56 15.32 13.25
CA ALA A 7 11.47 14.47 12.08
C ALA A 7 11.94 13.05 12.44
N TYR A 8 11.12 12.06 12.10
CA TYR A 8 11.37 10.65 12.32
C TYR A 8 11.83 9.99 11.03
N TRP A 9 12.76 9.04 11.16
CA TRP A 9 13.30 8.29 10.03
C TRP A 9 12.39 7.11 9.69
N THR A 10 12.51 6.60 8.46
CA THR A 10 11.66 5.50 7.97
C THR A 10 11.72 4.26 8.88
N HIS A 11 12.90 3.91 9.38
CA HIS A 11 13.09 2.74 10.26
C HIS A 11 12.42 2.93 11.63
N GLU A 12 12.45 4.15 12.19
CA GLU A 12 11.82 4.47 13.47
C GLU A 12 10.31 4.45 13.37
N VAL A 13 9.76 5.00 12.28
CA VAL A 13 8.32 5.00 12.03
C VAL A 13 7.81 3.58 11.79
N ALA A 14 8.54 2.78 11.01
CA ALA A 14 8.20 1.38 10.80
C ALA A 14 8.18 0.59 12.12
N SER A 15 9.19 0.81 12.97
CA SER A 15 9.30 0.16 14.28
C SER A 15 8.16 0.59 15.22
N THR A 16 7.88 1.89 15.28
CA THR A 16 6.79 2.47 16.11
C THR A 16 5.42 1.93 15.68
N LEU A 17 5.20 1.81 14.37
CA LEU A 17 3.97 1.26 13.81
C LEU A 17 3.94 -0.28 13.85
N GLY A 18 5.04 -0.96 14.17
CA GLY A 18 5.12 -2.42 14.15
C GLY A 18 4.84 -3.02 12.77
N ILE A 19 5.25 -2.34 11.69
CA ILE A 19 5.11 -2.79 10.30
C ILE A 19 6.49 -2.91 9.65
N GLY A 20 6.61 -3.72 8.61
CA GLY A 20 7.85 -3.78 7.83
C GLY A 20 8.10 -2.48 7.06
N GLU A 21 9.36 -2.08 6.88
CA GLU A 21 9.73 -0.90 6.10
C GLU A 21 9.19 -0.95 4.65
N SER A 22 9.10 -2.15 4.08
CA SER A 22 8.49 -2.38 2.76
C SER A 22 7.00 -2.06 2.76
N THR A 23 6.27 -2.40 3.82
CA THR A 23 4.85 -2.10 4.00
C THR A 23 4.64 -0.60 4.19
N LEU A 24 5.48 0.03 5.04
CA LEU A 24 5.46 1.48 5.22
C LEU A 24 5.69 2.21 3.89
N ARG A 25 6.65 1.75 3.07
CA ARG A 25 6.90 2.31 1.74
C ARG A 25 5.70 2.20 0.82
N LYS A 26 5.02 1.04 0.79
CA LYS A 26 3.77 0.86 0.02
C LYS A 26 2.69 1.84 0.48
N TRP A 27 2.53 2.04 1.78
CA TRP A 27 1.53 2.96 2.33
C TRP A 27 1.85 4.42 1.98
N CYS A 28 3.12 4.82 2.05
CA CYS A 28 3.54 6.17 1.64
C CYS A 28 3.22 6.43 0.16
N ILE A 29 3.53 5.46 -0.72
CA ILE A 29 3.22 5.58 -2.16
C ILE A 29 1.71 5.72 -2.37
N GLU A 30 0.89 4.93 -1.65
CA GLU A 30 -0.55 5.01 -1.78
C GLU A 30 -1.09 6.36 -1.28
N LEU A 31 -0.56 6.89 -0.18
CA LEU A 31 -0.90 8.22 0.32
C LEU A 31 -0.50 9.32 -0.68
N GLU A 32 0.70 9.23 -1.27
CA GLU A 32 1.18 10.15 -2.33
C GLU A 32 0.28 10.11 -3.57
N ASN A 33 -0.14 8.92 -4.02
CA ASN A 33 -1.08 8.74 -5.13
C ASN A 33 -2.45 9.37 -4.86
N ASN A 34 -2.88 9.42 -3.59
CA ASN A 34 -4.12 10.06 -3.17
C ASN A 34 -3.94 11.57 -2.87
N GLY A 35 -2.75 12.11 -3.14
CA GLY A 35 -2.45 13.55 -3.04
C GLY A 35 -2.02 14.01 -1.65
N TYR A 36 -1.49 13.11 -0.83
CA TYR A 36 -0.73 13.45 0.37
C TYR A 36 0.72 13.79 0.01
N ILE A 37 1.33 14.75 0.70
CA ILE A 37 2.72 15.16 0.42
C ILE A 37 3.53 14.96 1.69
N PHE A 38 4.49 14.04 1.64
CA PHE A 38 5.47 13.88 2.70
C PHE A 38 6.60 14.90 2.55
N SER A 39 7.16 15.30 3.68
CA SER A 39 8.38 16.11 3.69
C SER A 39 9.57 15.26 3.24
N LYS A 40 10.37 15.83 2.34
CA LYS A 40 11.56 15.18 1.78
C LYS A 40 12.79 15.82 2.37
N GLY A 41 13.68 14.99 2.91
CA GLY A 41 15.00 15.41 3.36
C GLY A 41 16.00 15.55 2.21
N GLU A 42 17.26 15.77 2.60
CA GLU A 42 18.38 16.14 1.72
C GLU A 42 18.74 15.10 0.64
N GLN A 43 18.27 13.86 0.77
CA GLN A 43 18.56 12.75 -0.15
C GLN A 43 17.29 12.09 -0.72
N ASP A 44 16.21 12.86 -0.91
CA ASP A 44 14.87 12.34 -1.28
C ASP A 44 14.34 11.29 -0.28
N SER A 45 14.98 11.19 0.89
CA SER A 45 14.59 10.34 1.99
C SER A 45 13.43 11.00 2.72
N ARG A 46 12.32 10.26 2.88
CA ARG A 46 11.12 10.78 3.54
C ARG A 46 11.45 11.08 5.01
N ALA A 47 11.22 12.32 5.41
CA ALA A 47 11.30 12.78 6.78
C ALA A 47 9.86 12.86 7.31
N PHE A 48 9.51 11.98 8.23
CA PHE A 48 8.15 11.89 8.75
C PHE A 48 7.97 12.86 9.91
N LEU A 49 7.00 13.76 9.82
CA LEU A 49 6.59 14.60 10.94
C LEU A 49 5.56 13.89 11.81
N GLU A 50 5.24 14.50 12.95
CA GLU A 50 4.20 14.00 13.85
C GLU A 50 2.82 13.90 13.16
N LYS A 51 2.53 14.84 12.26
CA LYS A 51 1.32 14.84 11.41
C LYS A 51 1.26 13.59 10.51
N ASP A 52 2.40 13.22 9.90
CA ASP A 52 2.51 12.05 9.05
C ASP A 52 2.31 10.76 9.87
N MET A 53 2.81 10.76 11.10
CA MET A 53 2.68 9.63 12.01
C MET A 53 1.22 9.39 12.39
N LEU A 54 0.47 10.45 12.69
CA LEU A 54 -0.97 10.36 12.97
C LEU A 54 -1.74 9.74 11.80
N ILE A 55 -1.41 10.16 10.58
CA ILE A 55 -2.03 9.66 9.35
C ILE A 55 -1.71 8.19 9.13
N LEU A 56 -0.47 7.76 9.36
CA LEU A 56 -0.08 6.37 9.23
C LEU A 56 -0.72 5.49 10.32
N ILE A 57 -0.84 5.98 11.56
CA ILE A 57 -1.56 5.29 12.64
C ILE A 57 -3.04 5.14 12.26
N ARG A 58 -3.66 6.21 11.76
CA ARG A 58 -5.06 6.19 11.35
C ARG A 58 -5.31 5.26 10.17
N MET A 59 -4.40 5.25 9.21
CA MET A 59 -4.44 4.34 8.07
C MET A 59 -4.34 2.88 8.53
N LYS A 60 -3.45 2.58 9.49
CA LYS A 60 -3.34 1.26 10.13
C LYS A 60 -4.66 0.85 10.79
N GLU A 61 -5.32 1.77 11.49
CA GLU A 61 -6.61 1.51 12.14
C GLU A 61 -7.72 1.23 11.12
N GLU A 62 -7.83 2.01 10.05
CA GLU A 62 -8.87 1.81 9.02
C GLU A 62 -8.71 0.46 8.31
N ILE A 63 -7.47 0.06 8.01
CA ILE A 63 -7.15 -1.25 7.43
C ILE A 63 -7.53 -2.37 8.42
N ARG A 64 -7.20 -2.20 9.71
CA ARG A 64 -7.47 -3.20 10.77
C ARG A 64 -8.96 -3.35 11.09
N LEU A 65 -9.69 -2.24 11.23
CA LEU A 65 -11.07 -2.22 11.72
C LEU A 65 -12.10 -2.50 10.62
N LYS A 66 -11.89 -1.97 9.40
CA LYS A 66 -12.93 -1.92 8.38
C LYS A 66 -12.67 -2.83 7.17
N LYS A 67 -11.58 -3.60 7.14
CA LYS A 67 -11.17 -4.45 5.99
C LYS A 67 -11.25 -3.72 4.65
N LYS A 68 -11.00 -2.41 4.66
CA LYS A 68 -11.04 -1.58 3.45
C LYS A 68 -9.78 -1.82 2.63
N THR A 69 -9.88 -1.60 1.32
CA THR A 69 -8.72 -1.64 0.45
C THR A 69 -7.72 -0.55 0.84
N LEU A 70 -6.42 -0.80 0.62
CA LEU A 70 -5.35 0.15 0.95
C LEU A 70 -5.62 1.56 0.38
N LYS A 71 -6.19 1.60 -0.83
CA LYS A 71 -6.56 2.82 -1.55
C LYS A 71 -7.71 3.59 -0.90
N ASP A 72 -8.76 2.89 -0.46
CA ASP A 72 -9.89 3.53 0.21
C ASP A 72 -9.50 4.07 1.59
N ALA A 73 -8.64 3.36 2.30
CA ALA A 73 -8.08 3.82 3.57
C ALA A 73 -7.23 5.09 3.35
N ALA A 74 -6.32 5.09 2.39
CA ALA A 74 -5.50 6.26 2.07
C ALA A 74 -6.36 7.47 1.69
N LYS A 75 -7.36 7.30 0.84
CA LYS A 75 -8.27 8.37 0.43
C LYS A 75 -9.03 8.97 1.63
N LEU A 76 -9.53 8.12 2.53
CA LEU A 76 -10.29 8.57 3.69
C LEU A 76 -9.41 9.37 4.66
N VAL A 77 -8.21 8.89 4.95
CA VAL A 77 -7.30 9.57 5.87
C VAL A 77 -6.79 10.89 5.28
N VAL A 78 -6.53 10.96 3.97
CA VAL A 78 -6.14 12.21 3.29
C VAL A 78 -7.29 13.22 3.28
N GLN A 79 -8.54 12.76 3.15
CA GLN A 79 -9.71 13.63 3.28
C GLN A 79 -9.87 14.15 4.71
N GLU A 80 -9.75 13.27 5.71
CA GLU A 80 -9.84 13.61 7.13
C GLU A 80 -8.74 14.62 7.53
N ALA A 81 -7.52 14.46 7.01
CA ALA A 81 -6.41 15.40 7.21
C ALA A 81 -6.58 16.76 6.49
N ARG A 82 -7.39 16.84 5.43
CA ARG A 82 -7.66 18.09 4.68
C ARG A 82 -8.79 18.91 5.30
N THR A 83 -9.73 18.27 5.97
CA THR A 83 -10.68 18.96 6.85
C THR A 83 -9.93 19.40 8.11
N PRO A 84 -9.88 20.70 8.44
CA PRO A 84 -9.52 21.12 9.79
C PRO A 84 -10.67 20.70 10.71
N LEU A 85 -10.71 19.42 11.10
CA LEU A 85 -11.58 18.97 12.16
C LEU A 85 -11.02 19.57 13.45
N VAL A 86 -11.79 20.53 13.95
CA VAL A 86 -11.79 21.08 15.31
C VAL A 86 -11.27 20.03 16.31
N LEU A 87 -10.07 20.29 16.83
CA LEU A 87 -9.58 19.75 18.09
C LEU A 87 -10.33 20.42 19.24
N ASP A 88 -11.62 20.11 19.41
CA ASP A 88 -12.32 20.18 20.69
C ASP A 88 -12.58 18.72 21.04
N GLU A 89 -12.04 18.11 22.09
CA GLU A 89 -11.87 18.61 23.45
C GLU A 89 -10.58 18.05 24.08
N ILE A 90 -9.57 18.90 24.31
CA ILE A 90 -8.62 18.70 25.41
C ILE A 90 -8.69 19.99 26.23
N ASN A 91 -9.62 20.02 27.17
CA ASN A 91 -9.75 21.12 28.12
C ASN A 91 -8.69 20.93 29.22
N PRO A 92 -7.70 21.83 29.38
CA PRO A 92 -6.61 21.67 30.34
C PRO A 92 -7.05 22.22 31.70
N LYS A 93 -7.84 21.45 32.45
CA LYS A 93 -8.07 21.72 33.87
C LYS A 93 -8.54 20.46 34.56
N ILE A 94 -7.63 19.81 35.28
CA ILE A 94 -7.77 19.12 36.58
C ILE A 94 -6.44 18.40 36.78
N THR A 95 -5.49 19.12 37.36
CA THR A 95 -4.49 18.52 38.23
C THR A 95 -5.22 17.90 39.41
N GLU A 96 -4.70 16.78 39.92
CA GLU A 96 -5.15 16.06 41.11
C GLU A 96 -6.29 15.05 40.88
N GLN A 97 -5.91 13.84 40.47
CA GLN A 97 -5.92 12.64 41.33
C GLN A 97 -5.77 11.39 40.44
N LEU A 98 -4.68 10.65 40.65
CA LEU A 98 -4.56 9.27 40.19
C LEU A 98 -5.67 8.44 40.86
N PRO A 99 -6.33 7.59 40.07
CA PRO A 99 -6.15 6.17 40.32
C PRO A 99 -5.67 5.46 39.05
N VAL A 100 -4.58 4.73 39.25
CA VAL A 100 -4.12 3.62 38.43
C VAL A 100 -5.31 2.69 38.15
N GLN A 101 -5.64 2.48 36.87
CA GLN A 101 -6.17 1.25 36.27
C GLN A 101 -6.89 1.60 34.95
N LEU A 102 -6.17 1.53 33.85
CA LEU A 102 -6.77 1.15 32.57
C LEU A 102 -5.68 0.50 31.73
N GLU A 103 -5.39 -0.77 32.04
CA GLU A 103 -4.89 -1.72 31.06
C GLU A 103 -5.98 -1.87 29.99
N GLN A 104 -6.09 -0.88 29.11
CA GLN A 104 -6.73 -1.10 27.82
C GLN A 104 -5.78 -2.00 27.07
N GLN A 105 -6.09 -3.29 27.11
CA GLN A 105 -5.48 -4.29 26.26
C GLN A 105 -5.54 -3.78 24.82
N ILE A 106 -4.44 -3.19 24.36
CA ILE A 106 -4.15 -3.08 22.94
C ILE A 106 -4.16 -4.54 22.49
N PRO A 107 -5.08 -4.97 21.61
CA PRO A 107 -5.03 -6.33 21.10
C PRO A 107 -3.72 -6.44 20.31
N MET A 108 -2.71 -6.96 21.00
CA MET A 108 -1.43 -7.30 20.42
C MET A 108 -1.76 -8.32 19.35
N PHE A 109 -1.42 -8.00 18.11
CA PHE A 109 -1.56 -8.93 16.99
C PHE A 109 -0.94 -10.25 17.42
N THR A 110 -1.74 -11.32 17.47
CA THR A 110 -1.15 -12.62 17.82
C THR A 110 -0.20 -13.03 16.70
N LEU A 111 0.81 -13.83 17.03
CA LEU A 111 1.72 -14.39 16.02
C LEU A 111 0.97 -15.09 14.88
N GLU A 112 -0.21 -15.65 15.18
CA GLU A 112 -1.11 -16.31 14.24
C GLU A 112 -1.76 -15.33 13.26
N ASP A 113 -2.19 -14.16 13.75
CA ASP A 113 -2.76 -13.12 12.91
C ASP A 113 -1.71 -12.55 11.93
N VAL A 114 -0.47 -12.35 12.41
CA VAL A 114 0.64 -11.92 11.54
C VAL A 114 0.94 -12.99 10.50
N ARG A 115 0.99 -14.27 10.90
CA ARG A 115 1.20 -15.40 9.98
C ARG A 115 0.14 -15.46 8.89
N LYS A 116 -1.11 -15.20 9.26
CA LYS A 116 -2.24 -15.24 8.34
C LYS A 116 -2.16 -14.11 7.32
N ILE A 117 -1.87 -12.89 7.75
CA ILE A 117 -1.71 -11.74 6.84
C ILE A 117 -0.54 -11.97 5.87
N VAL A 118 0.62 -12.40 6.37
CA VAL A 118 1.78 -12.69 5.53
C VAL A 118 1.45 -13.79 4.51
N LYS A 119 0.72 -14.83 4.92
CA LYS A 119 0.29 -15.89 4.02
C LYS A 119 -0.67 -15.38 2.94
N GLU A 120 -1.62 -14.54 3.31
CA GLU A 120 -2.60 -13.97 2.38
C GLU A 120 -1.94 -13.03 1.36
N GLU A 121 -1.03 -12.15 1.81
CA GLU A 121 -0.26 -11.27 0.93
C GLU A 121 0.65 -12.07 -0.03
N LEU A 122 1.27 -13.16 0.45
CA LEU A 122 2.07 -14.05 -0.39
C LEU A 122 1.21 -14.76 -1.47
N GLN A 123 0.02 -15.23 -1.09
CA GLN A 123 -0.91 -15.86 -2.02
C GLN A 123 -1.41 -14.89 -3.09
N GLU A 124 -1.65 -13.63 -2.72
CA GLU A 124 -2.10 -12.61 -3.67
C GLU A 124 -0.99 -12.26 -4.67
N GLN A 125 0.25 -12.10 -4.22
CA GLN A 125 1.41 -11.94 -5.12
C GLN A 125 1.61 -13.14 -6.06
N GLU A 126 1.40 -14.36 -5.56
CA GLU A 126 1.51 -15.56 -6.38
C GLU A 126 0.43 -15.59 -7.47
N LYS A 127 -0.81 -15.25 -7.12
CA LYS A 127 -1.91 -15.12 -8.08
C LYS A 127 -1.62 -14.07 -9.15
N GLU A 128 -1.15 -12.89 -8.76
CA GLU A 128 -0.77 -11.85 -9.72
C GLU A 128 0.32 -12.33 -10.68
N ARG A 129 1.36 -12.99 -10.17
CA ARG A 129 2.42 -13.56 -11.01
C ARG A 129 1.91 -14.64 -11.97
N VAL A 130 0.95 -15.45 -11.54
CA VAL A 130 0.33 -16.46 -12.42
C VAL A 130 -0.49 -15.78 -13.51
N ILE A 131 -1.32 -14.79 -13.15
CA ILE A 131 -2.11 -14.00 -14.11
C ILE A 131 -1.20 -13.31 -15.13
N GLU A 132 -0.08 -12.73 -14.70
CA GLU A 132 0.85 -12.07 -15.59
C GLU A 132 1.53 -13.05 -16.56
N ARG A 133 1.92 -14.24 -16.08
CA ARG A 133 2.47 -15.31 -16.91
C ARG A 133 1.45 -15.82 -17.93
N ASP A 134 0.22 -16.05 -17.50
CA ASP A 134 -0.86 -16.54 -18.35
C ASP A 134 -1.21 -15.52 -19.44
N LYS A 135 -1.24 -14.22 -19.08
CA LYS A 135 -1.41 -13.13 -20.06
C LYS A 135 -0.32 -13.13 -21.13
N LYS A 136 0.95 -13.26 -20.73
CA LYS A 136 2.09 -13.36 -21.67
C LYS A 136 1.99 -14.60 -22.54
N ALA A 137 1.56 -15.73 -21.99
CA ALA A 137 1.36 -16.95 -22.76
C ALA A 137 0.25 -16.80 -23.81
N MET A 138 -0.89 -16.19 -23.45
CA MET A 138 -1.97 -15.91 -24.39
C MET A 138 -1.56 -14.96 -25.51
N GLU A 139 -0.73 -13.95 -25.20
CA GLU A 139 -0.16 -13.03 -26.19
C GLU A 139 0.69 -13.78 -27.21
N LEU A 140 1.63 -14.62 -26.75
CA LEU A 140 2.46 -15.46 -27.63
C LEU A 140 1.63 -16.43 -28.48
N ILE A 141 0.59 -17.04 -27.89
CA ILE A 141 -0.32 -17.93 -28.64
C ILE A 141 -1.02 -17.16 -29.77
N ARG A 142 -1.45 -15.93 -29.48
CA ARG A 142 -2.13 -15.08 -30.47
C ARG A 142 -1.19 -14.68 -31.61
N GLU A 143 0.03 -14.26 -31.28
CA GLU A 143 1.08 -13.96 -32.26
C GLU A 143 1.38 -15.19 -33.14
N LEU A 144 1.54 -16.38 -32.54
CA LEU A 144 1.77 -17.63 -33.28
C LEU A 144 0.60 -17.96 -34.22
N GLN A 145 -0.64 -17.74 -33.79
CA GLN A 145 -1.82 -17.93 -34.64
C GLN A 145 -1.86 -16.94 -35.82
N GLU A 146 -1.47 -15.69 -35.60
CA GLU A 146 -1.37 -14.68 -36.65
C GLU A 146 -0.28 -15.02 -37.68
N VAL A 147 0.91 -15.40 -37.20
CA VAL A 147 2.01 -15.87 -38.06
C VAL A 147 1.57 -17.07 -38.89
N LYS A 148 0.90 -18.06 -38.28
CA LYS A 148 0.39 -19.24 -39.00
C LYS A 148 -0.64 -18.86 -40.07
N ARG A 149 -1.52 -17.88 -39.82
CA ARG A 149 -2.47 -17.38 -40.82
C ARG A 149 -1.77 -16.73 -42.01
N ILE A 150 -0.77 -15.89 -41.76
CA ILE A 150 0.01 -15.21 -42.82
C ILE A 150 0.80 -16.23 -43.66
N LEU A 151 1.35 -17.27 -43.03
CA LEU A 151 2.05 -18.35 -43.75
C LEU A 151 1.09 -19.20 -44.60
N ALA A 152 -0.12 -19.46 -44.10
CA ALA A 152 -1.13 -20.20 -44.86
C ALA A 152 -1.61 -19.40 -46.10
N THR A 153 -1.84 -18.09 -45.95
CA THR A 153 -2.24 -17.23 -47.09
C THR A 153 -1.12 -17.02 -48.11
N THR A 154 0.15 -17.10 -47.71
CA THR A 154 1.29 -17.01 -48.63
C THR A 154 1.63 -18.32 -49.33
N GLN A 155 1.30 -19.48 -48.74
CA GLN A 155 1.43 -20.78 -49.41
C GLN A 155 0.28 -21.08 -50.38
N GLU A 156 -0.85 -20.38 -50.29
CA GLU A 156 -1.88 -20.47 -51.30
C GLU A 156 -1.38 -19.90 -52.64
N LYS A 157 -1.19 -20.82 -53.60
CA LYS A 157 -1.16 -20.67 -55.06
C LYS A 157 0.23 -20.64 -55.73
N LYS A 158 0.85 -21.82 -55.79
CA LYS A 158 1.36 -22.32 -57.07
C LYS A 158 0.61 -23.60 -57.45
N PRO A 159 -0.36 -23.55 -58.37
CA PRO A 159 -1.04 -24.75 -58.82
C PRO A 159 -0.01 -25.69 -59.43
N TRP A 160 -0.06 -26.93 -59.00
CA TRP A 160 0.89 -28.01 -59.34
C TRP A 160 1.02 -28.28 -60.85
N TRP A 161 0.09 -27.78 -61.65
CA TRP A 161 0.08 -27.81 -63.12
C TRP A 161 1.02 -26.79 -63.80
N ARG A 162 1.63 -25.83 -63.08
CA ARG A 162 2.50 -24.79 -63.69
C ARG A 162 3.94 -25.24 -63.94
N PHE A 163 4.26 -26.51 -63.67
CA PHE A 163 5.62 -27.07 -63.77
C PHE A 163 5.72 -28.24 -64.77
N TRP A 164 4.74 -28.39 -65.66
CA TRP A 164 4.76 -29.28 -66.83
C TRP A 164 4.38 -28.50 -68.08
#